data_AF-A0A351MAL2-F1
#
_entry.id   AF-A0A351MAL2-F1
#
_cell.length_a   1.000
_cell.length_b   1.000
_cell.length_c   1.000
_cell.angle_alpha   90.00
_cell.angle_beta   90.00
_cell.angle_gamma   90.00
#
_symmetry.space_group_name_H-M   'P 1'
#
loop_
_entity.id
_entity.type
_entity.pdbx_description
1 polymer ?
#
loop_
_entity_poly.entity_id
_entity_poly.type
_entity_poly.pdbx_seq_one_letter_code
_entity_poly.pdbx_strand_id
1 'polypeptide(L)'
;MGLVGASRAIAAIHAMLRDMNPQHPRIANRSLALLVASACGIAHGLEPVEAGQDAAPAPAASPAIHNTKPSAIPSSNALPEPRYVEGERHPGGTGRYYFGREIAEFMSHHGAEWLERAEREREEAPSRLHEWLAVPHGAVVADVGAGTGYHSRRLAAAVGPMGRVLAVDLQPEMLERLRERAQATGMHNIEPILGSATDPGLKDGCCELILLVDVYHELAQPHEVTRRLVEALKPGGRLVIVEYRGEDASLPIHALHTMTEAQLQLEMA
;
A
#
# COMPACT_ATOMS: atom_id res chain seq x y z
N MET A 1 23.63 -30.80 6.59
CA MET A 1 23.92 -29.81 5.52
C MET A 1 22.65 -29.67 4.69
N GLY A 2 21.89 -28.59 4.62
CA GLY A 2 21.83 -27.25 5.27
C GLY A 2 20.49 -26.66 4.76
N LEU A 3 19.54 -26.07 5.51
CA LEU A 3 19.54 -25.10 6.60
C LEU A 3 20.08 -23.68 6.29
N VAL A 4 20.30 -23.35 5.01
CA VAL A 4 20.89 -22.05 4.61
C VAL A 4 19.91 -21.12 3.84
N GLY A 5 18.75 -21.61 3.38
CA GLY A 5 17.80 -20.80 2.59
C GLY A 5 16.86 -19.91 3.41
N ALA A 6 16.18 -20.49 4.42
CA ALA A 6 15.18 -19.77 5.23
C ALA A 6 15.80 -18.71 6.18
N SER A 7 17.12 -18.77 6.40
CA SER A 7 17.84 -17.81 7.25
C SER A 7 18.02 -16.44 6.58
N ARG A 8 17.96 -16.34 5.25
CA ARG A 8 18.24 -15.09 4.52
C ARG A 8 17.05 -14.13 4.43
N ALA A 9 15.81 -14.65 4.28
CA ALA A 9 14.60 -13.81 4.27
C ALA A 9 14.27 -13.24 5.66
N ILE A 10 14.45 -14.05 6.71
CA ILE A 10 14.32 -13.61 8.10
C ILE A 10 15.44 -12.62 8.47
N ALA A 11 16.67 -12.82 7.97
CA ALA A 11 17.77 -11.88 8.18
C ALA A 11 17.57 -10.53 7.47
N ALA A 12 16.91 -10.49 6.30
CA ALA A 12 16.62 -9.22 5.60
C ALA A 12 15.60 -8.37 6.37
N ILE A 13 14.53 -8.99 6.87
CA ILE A 13 13.54 -8.27 7.69
C ILE A 13 14.13 -7.93 9.07
N HIS A 14 14.94 -8.80 9.69
CA HIS A 14 15.66 -8.49 10.94
C HIS A 14 16.82 -7.49 10.78
N ALA A 15 17.38 -7.29 9.59
CA ALA A 15 18.36 -6.25 9.30
C ALA A 15 17.65 -4.90 9.15
N MET A 16 16.55 -4.88 8.39
CA MET A 16 15.68 -3.70 8.25
C MET A 16 15.07 -3.23 9.58
N LEU A 17 14.77 -4.16 10.50
CA LEU A 17 14.30 -3.86 11.86
C LEU A 17 15.42 -3.48 12.85
N ARG A 18 16.70 -3.75 12.56
CA ARG A 18 17.84 -3.40 13.44
C ARG A 18 18.42 -2.00 13.18
N ASP A 19 18.40 -1.55 11.93
CA ASP A 19 18.93 -0.23 11.55
C ASP A 19 18.03 0.94 11.98
N MET A 20 16.82 0.67 12.47
CA MET A 20 15.86 1.69 12.95
C MET A 20 15.84 1.89 14.48
N ASN A 21 16.87 1.43 15.20
CA ASN A 21 17.07 1.72 16.63
C ASN A 21 17.42 3.22 16.84
N PRO A 22 16.74 3.99 17.72
CA PRO A 22 16.73 5.45 17.69
C PRO A 22 17.91 6.07 18.46
N GLN A 23 19.13 5.95 17.91
CA GLN A 23 20.32 6.60 18.51
C GLN A 23 21.00 7.68 17.64
N HIS A 24 20.36 8.19 16.59
CA HIS A 24 20.89 9.36 15.88
C HIS A 24 19.99 10.60 15.98
N PRO A 25 20.38 11.62 16.76
CA PRO A 25 19.63 12.87 16.87
C PRO A 25 20.04 13.78 15.72
N ARG A 26 19.15 13.95 14.74
CA ARG A 26 18.95 15.14 13.88
C ARG A 26 18.11 14.75 12.66
N ILE A 27 16.79 14.82 12.81
CA ILE A 27 15.81 15.41 11.87
C ILE A 27 14.55 15.56 12.73
N ALA A 28 14.34 16.78 13.21
CA ALA A 28 13.20 17.11 14.05
C ALA A 28 11.98 17.38 13.16
N ASN A 29 10.85 16.77 13.53
CA ASN A 29 9.48 17.08 13.14
C ASN A 29 9.03 16.82 11.70
N ARG A 30 8.74 15.54 11.41
CA ARG A 30 7.61 14.96 10.65
C ARG A 30 8.02 13.55 10.23
N SER A 31 7.58 12.53 10.95
CA SER A 31 8.05 11.14 10.74
C SER A 31 7.25 10.47 9.62
N LEU A 32 7.73 10.57 8.38
CA LEU A 32 7.33 9.67 7.30
C LEU A 32 7.96 8.30 7.57
N ALA A 33 7.15 7.24 7.66
CA ALA A 33 7.64 5.87 7.80
C ALA A 33 7.20 5.08 6.57
N LEU A 34 8.13 4.86 5.64
CA LEU A 34 7.89 4.07 4.43
C LEU A 34 8.18 2.60 4.73
N LEU A 35 7.20 1.72 4.48
CA LEU A 35 7.38 0.27 4.59
C LEU A 35 7.06 -0.39 3.26
N VAL A 36 8.08 -0.65 2.43
CA VAL A 36 7.93 -1.43 1.19
C VAL A 36 8.15 -2.90 1.51
N ALA A 37 7.14 -3.75 1.30
CA ALA A 37 7.20 -5.19 1.59
C ALA A 37 7.31 -6.01 0.28
N SER A 38 8.17 -7.04 0.27
CA SER A 38 8.26 -8.03 -0.82
C SER A 38 7.44 -9.26 -0.44
N ALA A 39 6.45 -9.61 -1.25
CA ALA A 39 5.63 -10.80 -1.06
C ALA A 39 6.11 -11.95 -1.96
N CYS A 40 7.12 -12.73 -1.55
CA CYS A 40 7.45 -13.96 -2.29
C CYS A 40 7.64 -15.17 -1.36
N GLY A 41 6.75 -16.14 -1.51
CA GLY A 41 6.82 -17.46 -0.91
C GLY A 41 6.50 -18.53 -1.94
N ILE A 42 7.49 -18.96 -2.71
CA ILE A 42 7.37 -20.17 -3.54
C ILE A 42 7.47 -21.38 -2.62
N ALA A 43 6.37 -22.14 -2.55
CA ALA A 43 6.32 -23.46 -1.97
C ALA A 43 7.06 -24.47 -2.87
N HIS A 44 7.89 -25.34 -2.29
CA HIS A 44 8.29 -26.62 -2.90
C HIS A 44 8.19 -27.72 -1.85
N GLY A 45 7.50 -28.82 -2.19
CA GLY A 45 7.72 -30.11 -1.55
C GLY A 45 6.53 -31.05 -1.41
N LEU A 46 5.79 -31.37 -2.49
CA LEU A 46 5.08 -32.66 -2.64
C LEU A 46 4.98 -33.04 -4.15
N GLU A 47 5.50 -34.22 -4.49
CA GLU A 47 5.39 -34.92 -5.80
C GLU A 47 4.29 -36.02 -5.71
N PRO A 48 3.79 -36.60 -6.81
CA PRO A 48 2.82 -36.05 -7.76
C PRO A 48 1.45 -36.79 -7.67
N VAL A 49 0.36 -36.12 -8.05
CA VAL A 49 -0.90 -36.79 -8.44
C VAL A 49 -1.18 -36.39 -9.88
N GLU A 50 -1.36 -37.39 -10.74
CA GLU A 50 -1.59 -37.24 -12.18
C GLU A 50 -2.74 -36.27 -12.47
N ALA A 51 -2.44 -35.21 -13.22
CA ALA A 51 -3.43 -34.29 -13.76
C ALA A 51 -3.95 -34.84 -15.10
N GLY A 52 -5.24 -35.12 -15.14
CA GLY A 52 -6.00 -35.26 -16.39
C GLY A 52 -5.89 -33.97 -17.21
N GLN A 53 -5.66 -34.16 -18.50
CA GLN A 53 -5.53 -33.12 -19.51
C GLN A 53 -6.84 -32.34 -19.67
N ASP A 54 -6.78 -31.01 -19.53
CA ASP A 54 -7.30 -30.05 -20.51
C ASP A 54 -7.23 -28.61 -19.97
N ALA A 55 -6.24 -27.84 -20.42
CA ALA A 55 -6.28 -26.38 -20.42
C ALA A 55 -5.41 -25.85 -21.57
N ALA A 56 -6.00 -24.98 -22.39
CA ALA A 56 -5.45 -24.42 -23.62
C ALA A 56 -4.24 -23.47 -23.38
N PRO A 57 -3.36 -23.26 -24.38
CA PRO A 57 -2.12 -22.51 -24.20
C PRO A 57 -2.33 -21.00 -24.09
N ALA A 58 -1.59 -20.36 -23.18
CA ALA A 58 -1.46 -18.91 -23.07
C ALA A 58 -0.61 -18.34 -24.24
N PRO A 59 -0.93 -17.14 -24.78
CA PRO A 59 -0.16 -16.53 -25.86
C PRO A 59 1.17 -15.93 -25.39
N ALA A 60 2.10 -15.84 -26.33
CA ALA A 60 3.52 -15.54 -26.16
C ALA A 60 3.83 -14.14 -25.58
N ALA A 61 4.92 -14.08 -24.81
CA ALA A 61 5.52 -12.90 -24.23
C ALA A 61 5.86 -11.80 -25.27
N SER A 62 5.54 -10.55 -24.93
CA SER A 62 6.04 -9.35 -25.63
C SER A 62 7.40 -8.90 -25.06
N PRO A 63 8.24 -8.20 -25.84
CA PRO A 63 9.67 -8.06 -25.58
C PRO A 63 9.97 -7.04 -24.47
N ALA A 64 11.09 -7.28 -23.78
CA ALA A 64 11.61 -6.44 -22.71
C ALA A 64 11.89 -5.00 -23.16
N ILE A 65 11.34 -4.02 -22.43
CA ILE A 65 11.63 -2.60 -22.63
C ILE A 65 12.96 -2.27 -21.94
N HIS A 66 13.87 -1.64 -22.68
CA HIS A 66 15.21 -1.27 -22.24
C HIS A 66 15.20 -0.27 -21.07
N ASN A 67 15.80 -0.66 -19.95
CA ASN A 67 16.14 0.21 -18.83
C ASN A 67 17.16 1.28 -19.28
N THR A 68 16.73 2.54 -19.35
CA THR A 68 17.66 3.66 -19.42
C THR A 68 17.94 4.16 -18.00
N LYS A 69 19.23 4.34 -17.71
CA LYS A 69 19.79 4.75 -16.42
C LYS A 69 19.28 6.16 -16.05
N PRO A 70 18.74 6.39 -14.83
CA PRO A 70 18.27 7.73 -14.45
C PRO A 70 19.45 8.71 -14.36
N SER A 71 19.28 9.85 -15.05
CA SER A 71 20.16 11.01 -15.00
C SER A 71 19.97 11.75 -13.67
N ALA A 72 21.03 12.44 -13.21
CA ALA A 72 21.15 13.05 -11.89
C ALA A 72 19.97 13.96 -11.49
N ILE A 73 19.57 13.88 -10.21
CA ILE A 73 18.50 14.65 -9.58
C ILE A 73 18.93 16.13 -9.47
N PRO A 74 18.19 17.10 -10.06
CA PRO A 74 18.47 18.52 -9.89
C PRO A 74 17.96 19.04 -8.53
N SER A 75 18.79 19.85 -7.87
CA SER A 75 18.61 20.42 -6.52
C SER A 75 17.63 21.62 -6.46
N SER A 76 16.47 21.52 -7.11
CA SER A 76 15.41 22.54 -7.08
C SER A 76 14.30 22.14 -6.11
N ASN A 77 14.02 22.98 -5.11
CA ASN A 77 12.88 22.83 -4.18
C ASN A 77 11.50 23.04 -4.84
N ALA A 78 11.45 23.24 -6.15
CA ALA A 78 10.22 23.27 -6.94
C ALA A 78 10.07 21.97 -7.72
N LEU A 79 8.93 21.30 -7.52
CA LEU A 79 8.53 20.11 -8.25
C LEU A 79 8.44 20.41 -9.76
N PRO A 80 8.83 19.48 -10.65
CA PRO A 80 8.83 19.71 -12.08
C PRO A 80 7.41 19.98 -12.59
N GLU A 81 7.26 21.01 -13.44
CA GLU A 81 6.02 21.34 -14.13
C GLU A 81 6.15 21.02 -15.64
N PRO A 82 5.13 20.41 -16.28
CA PRO A 82 3.85 20.00 -15.68
C PRO A 82 4.01 18.78 -14.77
N ARG A 83 3.30 18.80 -13.63
CA ARG A 83 3.31 17.73 -12.63
C ARG A 83 2.78 16.39 -13.16
N TYR A 84 1.83 16.45 -14.08
CA TYR A 84 1.21 15.30 -14.73
C TYR A 84 1.39 15.42 -16.24
N VAL A 85 1.68 14.30 -16.89
CA VAL A 85 1.89 14.23 -18.34
C VAL A 85 0.99 13.16 -18.93
N GLU A 86 0.38 13.43 -20.07
CA GLU A 86 -0.35 12.41 -20.84
C GLU A 86 0.64 11.61 -21.70
N GLY A 87 0.47 10.30 -21.76
CA GLY A 87 1.36 9.41 -22.49
C GLY A 87 0.66 8.21 -23.13
N GLU A 88 1.46 7.23 -23.56
CA GLU A 88 0.92 5.96 -24.03
C GLU A 88 0.22 5.25 -22.88
N ARG A 89 -1.03 4.79 -23.12
CA ARG A 89 -1.85 4.15 -22.10
C ARG A 89 -1.63 2.64 -22.11
N HIS A 90 -1.14 2.10 -21.00
CA HIS A 90 -1.16 0.66 -20.76
C HIS A 90 -2.60 0.18 -20.46
N PRO A 91 -2.98 -1.07 -20.78
CA PRO A 91 -4.35 -1.55 -20.56
C PRO A 91 -4.91 -1.38 -19.14
N GLY A 92 -4.08 -1.54 -18.11
CA GLY A 92 -4.42 -1.31 -16.69
C GLY A 92 -3.97 0.05 -16.15
N GLY A 93 -3.62 0.99 -17.02
CA GLY A 93 -3.18 2.33 -16.68
C GLY A 93 -4.18 3.39 -17.13
N THR A 94 -4.01 4.59 -16.60
CA THR A 94 -4.90 5.73 -16.89
C THR A 94 -4.50 6.53 -18.13
N GLY A 95 -3.29 6.32 -18.67
CA GLY A 95 -2.64 7.20 -19.65
C GLY A 95 -2.01 8.45 -19.04
N ARG A 96 -2.24 8.72 -17.75
CA ARG A 96 -1.65 9.84 -17.00
C ARG A 96 -0.40 9.39 -16.26
N TYR A 97 0.65 10.18 -16.36
CA TYR A 97 1.95 9.91 -15.77
C TYR A 97 2.27 10.91 -14.66
N TYR A 98 2.86 10.43 -13.58
CA TYR A 98 3.34 11.20 -12.43
C TYR A 98 4.78 10.75 -12.12
N PHE A 99 5.72 11.68 -12.11
CA PHE A 99 7.16 11.38 -11.95
C PHE A 99 7.67 10.23 -12.85
N GLY A 100 7.18 10.18 -14.09
CA GLY A 100 7.63 9.22 -15.10
C GLY A 100 7.03 7.82 -15.01
N ARG A 101 6.21 7.50 -13.99
CA ARG A 101 5.38 6.28 -13.99
C ARG A 101 3.96 6.60 -14.46
N GLU A 102 3.33 5.64 -15.14
CA GLU A 102 1.89 5.71 -15.41
C GLU A 102 1.12 5.42 -14.11
N ILE A 103 0.04 6.15 -13.86
CA ILE A 103 -0.88 5.91 -12.76
C ILE A 103 -1.77 4.72 -13.13
N ALA A 104 -1.86 3.74 -12.22
CA ALA A 104 -2.70 2.56 -12.40
C ALA A 104 -4.19 2.91 -12.30
N GLU A 105 -5.04 2.15 -13.00
CA GLU A 105 -6.48 2.19 -12.73
C GLU A 105 -6.77 1.50 -11.41
N PHE A 106 -7.69 2.06 -10.62
CA PHE A 106 -8.06 1.45 -9.35
C PHE A 106 -8.92 0.19 -9.52
N MET A 107 -8.81 -0.73 -8.57
CA MET A 107 -9.64 -1.93 -8.56
C MET A 107 -11.14 -1.57 -8.43
N SER A 108 -11.99 -2.13 -9.30
CA SER A 108 -13.45 -1.96 -9.20
C SER A 108 -14.01 -2.70 -7.97
N HIS A 109 -15.11 -2.18 -7.39
CA HIS A 109 -15.86 -2.84 -6.31
C HIS A 109 -16.30 -4.28 -6.64
N HIS A 110 -16.30 -4.69 -7.91
CA HIS A 110 -16.57 -6.07 -8.32
C HIS A 110 -15.48 -7.05 -7.83
N GLY A 111 -14.25 -6.57 -7.61
CA GLY A 111 -13.14 -7.35 -7.05
C GLY A 111 -13.11 -7.42 -5.52
N ALA A 112 -14.11 -6.85 -4.83
CA ALA A 112 -14.10 -6.68 -3.37
C ALA A 112 -13.75 -7.95 -2.56
N GLU A 113 -14.21 -9.13 -3.00
CA GLU A 113 -13.94 -10.39 -2.27
C GLU A 113 -12.46 -10.82 -2.33
N TRP A 114 -11.68 -10.31 -3.30
CA TRP A 114 -10.23 -10.52 -3.32
C TRP A 114 -9.56 -9.94 -2.07
N LEU A 115 -10.05 -8.82 -1.54
CA LEU A 115 -9.49 -8.18 -0.35
C LEU A 115 -9.66 -9.02 0.93
N GLU A 116 -10.59 -9.99 0.90
CA GLU A 116 -10.96 -10.84 2.04
C GLU A 116 -10.43 -12.27 1.92
N ARG A 117 -9.67 -12.57 0.87
CA ARG A 117 -9.10 -13.91 0.60
C ARG A 117 -8.27 -14.42 1.79
N ALA A 118 -8.41 -15.71 2.11
CA ALA A 118 -7.75 -16.31 3.28
C ALA A 118 -6.22 -16.31 3.15
N GLU A 119 -5.73 -16.40 1.92
CA GLU A 119 -4.32 -16.42 1.57
C GLU A 119 -3.60 -15.11 1.91
N ARG A 120 -4.33 -14.01 2.07
CA ARG A 120 -3.78 -12.68 2.35
C ARG A 120 -2.91 -12.67 3.60
N GLU A 121 -3.27 -13.45 4.61
CA GLU A 121 -2.44 -13.58 5.82
C GLU A 121 -1.04 -14.10 5.49
N ARG A 122 -0.95 -15.16 4.68
CA ARG A 122 0.32 -15.79 4.31
C ARG A 122 1.12 -14.94 3.33
N GLU A 123 0.44 -14.29 2.40
CA GLU A 123 1.07 -13.60 1.27
C GLU A 123 1.48 -12.16 1.60
N GLU A 124 0.69 -11.47 2.40
CA GLU A 124 0.89 -10.04 2.71
C GLU A 124 1.22 -9.78 4.19
N ALA A 125 1.15 -10.82 5.04
CA ALA A 125 1.44 -10.75 6.48
C ALA A 125 0.78 -9.57 7.24
N PRO A 126 -0.51 -9.26 7.03
CA PRO A 126 -1.18 -8.12 7.65
C PRO A 126 -1.14 -8.16 9.18
N SER A 127 -1.20 -9.32 9.86
CA SER A 127 -1.09 -9.35 11.33
C SER A 127 0.23 -8.75 11.81
N ARG A 128 1.34 -9.06 11.12
CA ARG A 128 2.67 -8.50 11.43
C ARG A 128 2.75 -7.01 11.13
N LEU A 129 2.10 -6.55 10.05
CA LEU A 129 1.97 -5.13 9.78
C LEU A 129 1.28 -4.41 10.96
N HIS A 130 0.14 -4.92 11.43
CA HIS A 130 -0.59 -4.30 12.55
C HIS A 130 0.20 -4.31 13.87
N GLU A 131 0.99 -5.35 14.14
CA GLU A 131 1.94 -5.36 15.26
C GLU A 131 2.99 -4.25 15.13
N TRP A 132 3.58 -4.09 13.94
CA TRP A 132 4.59 -3.05 13.66
C TRP A 132 4.01 -1.64 13.71
N LEU A 133 2.76 -1.46 13.28
CA LEU A 133 2.07 -0.18 13.38
C LEU A 133 1.98 0.28 14.83
N ALA A 134 1.91 -0.64 15.80
CA ALA A 134 1.93 -0.34 17.23
C ALA A 134 0.95 0.80 17.58
N VAL A 135 -0.29 0.67 17.10
CA VAL A 135 -1.29 1.74 17.18
C VAL A 135 -1.65 1.98 18.65
N PRO A 136 -1.61 3.24 19.15
CA PRO A 136 -2.00 3.53 20.51
C PRO A 136 -3.50 3.28 20.74
N HIS A 137 -3.85 2.69 21.88
CA HIS A 137 -5.24 2.60 22.33
C HIS A 137 -5.83 4.02 22.50
N GLY A 138 -7.05 4.23 22.02
CA GLY A 138 -7.72 5.53 22.02
C GLY A 138 -7.33 6.46 20.86
N ALA A 139 -6.42 6.06 19.96
CA ALA A 139 -6.00 6.90 18.84
C ALA A 139 -7.09 7.08 17.77
N VAL A 140 -6.96 8.14 16.98
CA VAL A 140 -7.69 8.33 15.73
C VAL A 140 -6.75 8.00 14.58
N VAL A 141 -7.09 6.97 13.81
CA VAL A 141 -6.29 6.51 12.67
C VAL A 141 -7.11 6.52 11.40
N ALA A 142 -6.47 6.69 10.25
CA ALA A 142 -7.14 6.58 8.95
C ALA A 142 -6.62 5.36 8.17
N ASP A 143 -7.56 4.68 7.49
CA ASP A 143 -7.32 3.62 6.52
C ASP A 143 -7.77 4.18 5.16
N VAL A 144 -6.83 4.54 4.29
CA VAL A 144 -7.12 5.23 3.02
C VAL A 144 -7.04 4.24 1.87
N GLY A 145 -8.12 4.14 1.10
CA GLY A 145 -8.38 2.99 0.22
C GLY A 145 -8.85 1.78 1.02
N ALA A 146 -9.79 2.00 1.95
CA ALA A 146 -10.21 1.01 2.93
C ALA A 146 -10.88 -0.24 2.30
N GLY A 147 -11.42 -0.13 1.09
CA GLY A 147 -12.12 -1.21 0.40
C GLY A 147 -13.24 -1.79 1.25
N THR A 148 -13.23 -3.12 1.45
CA THR A 148 -14.19 -3.83 2.32
C THR A 148 -13.92 -3.66 3.83
N GLY A 149 -12.91 -2.88 4.21
CA GLY A 149 -12.53 -2.63 5.60
C GLY A 149 -11.67 -3.72 6.23
N TYR A 150 -10.88 -4.45 5.45
CA TYR A 150 -10.00 -5.51 5.97
C TYR A 150 -8.99 -4.98 7.00
N HIS A 151 -8.31 -3.88 6.70
CA HIS A 151 -7.38 -3.23 7.63
C HIS A 151 -8.15 -2.40 8.66
N SER A 152 -9.20 -1.69 8.25
CA SER A 152 -10.06 -0.91 9.13
C SER A 152 -10.54 -1.69 10.36
N ARG A 153 -11.00 -2.95 10.18
CA ARG A 153 -11.45 -3.80 11.29
C ARG A 153 -10.31 -4.20 12.25
N ARG A 154 -9.10 -4.42 11.74
CA ARG A 154 -7.92 -4.71 12.56
C ARG A 154 -7.45 -3.48 13.33
N LEU A 155 -7.44 -2.31 12.68
CA LEU A 155 -7.17 -1.02 13.33
C LEU A 155 -8.20 -0.74 14.42
N ALA A 156 -9.48 -1.01 14.15
CA ALA A 156 -10.58 -0.78 15.08
C ALA A 156 -10.42 -1.60 16.38
N ALA A 157 -9.96 -2.85 16.25
CA ALA A 157 -9.60 -3.67 17.40
C ALA A 157 -8.39 -3.10 18.15
N ALA A 158 -7.35 -2.66 17.44
CA ALA A 158 -6.12 -2.13 18.04
C ALA A 158 -6.32 -0.80 18.79
N VAL A 159 -7.06 0.15 18.21
CA VAL A 159 -7.38 1.43 18.88
C VAL A 159 -8.36 1.27 20.03
N GLY A 160 -9.09 0.16 20.09
CA GLY A 160 -10.10 -0.12 21.12
C GLY A 160 -11.32 0.80 21.07
N PRO A 161 -12.28 0.63 22.01
CA PRO A 161 -13.61 1.24 21.92
C PRO A 161 -13.61 2.77 22.05
N MET A 162 -12.56 3.36 22.61
CA MET A 162 -12.42 4.82 22.75
C MET A 162 -11.67 5.45 21.57
N GLY A 163 -11.01 4.63 20.74
CA GLY A 163 -10.36 5.08 19.51
C GLY A 163 -11.33 5.11 18.34
N ARG A 164 -10.86 5.60 17.19
CA ARG A 164 -11.64 5.71 15.96
C ARG A 164 -10.81 5.36 14.74
N VAL A 165 -11.42 4.68 13.79
CA VAL A 165 -10.88 4.44 12.45
C VAL A 165 -11.68 5.24 11.43
N LEU A 166 -11.01 6.14 10.72
CA LEU A 166 -11.55 6.88 9.59
C LEU A 166 -11.26 6.07 8.31
N ALA A 167 -12.23 5.33 7.82
CA ALA A 167 -12.08 4.44 6.68
C ALA A 167 -12.48 5.17 5.39
N VAL A 168 -11.50 5.58 4.59
CA VAL A 168 -11.70 6.41 3.40
C VAL A 168 -11.67 5.53 2.15
N ASP A 169 -12.67 5.68 1.28
CA ASP A 169 -12.67 5.04 -0.05
C ASP A 169 -13.35 5.97 -1.09
N LEU A 170 -13.06 5.76 -2.37
CA LEU A 170 -13.68 6.50 -3.49
C LEU A 170 -15.00 5.88 -3.93
N GLN A 171 -15.20 4.59 -3.65
CA GLN A 171 -16.34 3.83 -4.14
C GLN A 171 -17.42 3.70 -3.05
N PRO A 172 -18.62 4.29 -3.24
CA PRO A 172 -19.73 4.12 -2.32
C PRO A 172 -20.07 2.64 -2.04
N GLU A 173 -19.91 1.76 -3.03
CA GLU A 173 -20.15 0.33 -2.94
C GLU A 173 -19.16 -0.38 -2.00
N MET A 174 -17.90 0.05 -1.96
CA MET A 174 -16.91 -0.47 -1.01
C MET A 174 -17.25 -0.04 0.41
N LEU A 175 -17.63 1.24 0.60
CA LEU A 175 -18.03 1.75 1.90
C LEU A 175 -19.28 1.03 2.44
N GLU A 176 -20.22 0.64 1.58
CA GLU A 176 -21.38 -0.14 2.00
C GLU A 176 -20.98 -1.54 2.49
N ARG A 177 -20.15 -2.26 1.73
CA ARG A 177 -19.61 -3.56 2.15
C ARG A 177 -18.83 -3.46 3.46
N LEU A 178 -18.06 -2.39 3.62
CA LEU A 178 -17.33 -2.11 4.85
C LEU A 178 -18.29 -1.92 6.03
N ARG A 179 -19.37 -1.15 5.87
CA ARG A 179 -20.40 -0.99 6.92
C ARG A 179 -21.01 -2.32 7.31
N GLU A 180 -21.44 -3.12 6.33
CA GLU A 180 -22.03 -4.43 6.57
C GLU A 180 -21.07 -5.34 7.35
N ARG A 181 -19.80 -5.40 6.93
CA ARG A 181 -18.77 -6.22 7.59
C ARG A 181 -18.42 -5.72 8.98
N ALA A 182 -18.34 -4.40 9.18
CA ALA A 182 -18.10 -3.80 10.50
C ALA A 182 -19.23 -4.15 11.47
N GLN A 183 -20.49 -3.98 11.03
CA GLN A 183 -21.69 -4.34 11.80
C GLN A 183 -21.73 -5.83 12.15
N ALA A 184 -21.44 -6.72 11.19
CA ALA A 184 -21.39 -8.16 11.42
C ALA A 184 -20.34 -8.57 12.47
N THR A 185 -19.28 -7.77 12.62
CA THR A 185 -18.22 -7.98 13.64
C THR A 185 -18.41 -7.17 14.92
N GLY A 186 -19.53 -6.44 15.07
CA GLY A 186 -19.81 -5.63 16.26
C GLY A 186 -18.87 -4.42 16.43
N MET A 187 -18.24 -3.96 15.34
CA MET A 187 -17.33 -2.82 15.38
C MET A 187 -18.09 -1.52 15.15
N HIS A 188 -18.12 -0.68 16.18
CA HIS A 188 -18.84 0.61 16.16
C HIS A 188 -17.93 1.83 16.05
N ASN A 189 -16.62 1.63 16.09
CA ASN A 189 -15.59 2.66 16.06
C ASN A 189 -14.94 2.83 14.67
N ILE A 190 -15.62 2.39 13.61
CA ILE A 190 -15.22 2.61 12.21
C ILE A 190 -16.19 3.63 11.59
N GLU A 191 -15.64 4.72 11.08
CA GLU A 191 -16.37 5.77 10.37
C GLU A 191 -16.02 5.73 8.88
N PRO A 192 -16.96 5.30 8.01
CA PRO A 192 -16.77 5.34 6.57
C PRO A 192 -16.82 6.78 6.05
N ILE A 193 -15.82 7.17 5.25
CA ILE A 193 -15.70 8.49 4.63
C ILE A 193 -15.60 8.31 3.11
N LEU A 194 -16.49 8.99 2.38
CA LEU A 194 -16.40 9.06 0.92
C LEU A 194 -15.38 10.14 0.53
N GLY A 195 -14.26 9.70 -0.03
CA GLY A 195 -13.23 10.57 -0.59
C GLY A 195 -13.57 11.01 -2.02
N SER A 196 -12.69 11.84 -2.58
CA SER A 196 -12.65 12.19 -4.00
C SER A 196 -11.25 11.97 -4.56
N ALA A 197 -11.11 12.02 -5.88
CA ALA A 197 -9.82 11.85 -6.56
C ALA A 197 -8.71 12.81 -6.07
N THR A 198 -9.05 13.90 -5.38
CA THR A 198 -8.09 14.93 -4.91
C THR A 198 -8.13 15.18 -3.41
N ASP A 199 -9.14 14.67 -2.69
CA ASP A 199 -9.34 14.96 -1.27
C ASP A 199 -9.87 13.72 -0.55
N PRO A 200 -9.14 13.17 0.44
CA PRO A 200 -9.58 12.03 1.24
C PRO A 200 -10.71 12.38 2.23
N GLY A 201 -11.11 13.65 2.36
CA GLY A 201 -12.18 14.07 3.28
C GLY A 201 -11.76 14.06 4.76
N LEU A 202 -10.46 13.92 5.04
CA LEU A 202 -9.91 13.96 6.38
C LEU A 202 -9.74 15.40 6.86
N LYS A 203 -10.02 15.64 8.15
CA LYS A 203 -9.81 16.95 8.79
C LYS A 203 -8.33 17.14 9.13
N ASP A 204 -7.86 18.39 9.04
CA ASP A 204 -6.49 18.73 9.40
C ASP A 204 -6.19 18.37 10.86
N GLY A 205 -5.00 17.79 11.12
CA GLY A 205 -4.56 17.40 12.46
C GLY A 205 -5.48 16.38 13.17
N CYS A 206 -6.26 15.58 12.44
CA CYS A 206 -7.14 14.56 13.02
C CYS A 206 -6.38 13.37 13.58
N CYS A 207 -5.30 12.98 12.92
CA CYS A 207 -4.93 11.58 12.85
C CYS A 207 -3.50 11.32 13.36
N GLU A 208 -3.35 10.35 14.25
CA GLU A 208 -2.06 9.88 14.76
C GLU A 208 -1.33 8.96 13.76
N LEU A 209 -2.09 8.24 12.94
CA LEU A 209 -1.59 7.33 11.92
C LEU A 209 -2.53 7.37 10.70
N ILE A 210 -1.94 7.39 9.52
CA ILE A 210 -2.65 7.18 8.24
C ILE A 210 -1.97 5.99 7.56
N LEU A 211 -2.76 4.99 7.17
CA LEU A 211 -2.32 3.78 6.50
C LEU A 211 -2.88 3.73 5.07
N LEU A 212 -2.02 3.45 4.10
CA LEU A 212 -2.37 3.07 2.73
C LEU A 212 -1.76 1.69 2.49
N VAL A 213 -2.56 0.71 2.05
CA VAL A 213 -2.07 -0.62 1.68
C VAL A 213 -2.55 -0.94 0.27
N ASP A 214 -1.63 -1.01 -0.68
CA ASP A 214 -1.87 -1.24 -2.11
C ASP A 214 -2.82 -0.21 -2.73
N VAL A 215 -2.54 1.08 -2.52
CA VAL A 215 -3.44 2.20 -2.90
C VAL A 215 -2.71 3.34 -3.58
N TYR A 216 -1.47 3.63 -3.18
CA TYR A 216 -0.75 4.82 -3.63
C TYR A 216 -0.49 4.82 -5.14
N HIS A 217 -0.25 3.63 -5.71
CA HIS A 217 -0.06 3.45 -7.14
C HIS A 217 -1.32 3.79 -7.97
N GLU A 218 -2.52 3.71 -7.38
CA GLU A 218 -3.82 3.95 -8.01
C GLU A 218 -4.35 5.39 -7.82
N LEU A 219 -3.67 6.22 -7.01
CA LEU A 219 -4.13 7.59 -6.78
C LEU A 219 -4.10 8.39 -8.09
N ALA A 220 -5.27 8.80 -8.57
CA ALA A 220 -5.39 9.61 -9.79
C ALA A 220 -4.70 10.97 -9.67
N GLN A 221 -4.54 11.47 -8.44
CA GLN A 221 -3.88 12.74 -8.10
C GLN A 221 -3.00 12.55 -6.85
N PRO A 222 -1.87 11.80 -6.94
CA PRO A 222 -1.05 11.44 -5.79
C PRO A 222 -0.54 12.67 -5.03
N HIS A 223 -0.19 13.75 -5.73
CA HIS A 223 0.32 14.97 -5.10
C HIS A 223 -0.74 15.63 -4.19
N GLU A 224 -1.92 15.88 -4.74
CA GLU A 224 -3.03 16.52 -4.05
C GLU A 224 -3.47 15.72 -2.83
N VAL A 225 -3.68 14.40 -3.02
CA VAL A 225 -4.07 13.50 -1.94
C VAL A 225 -3.00 13.44 -0.87
N THR A 226 -1.73 13.21 -1.25
CA THR A 226 -0.63 13.13 -0.28
C THR A 226 -0.49 14.41 0.55
N ARG A 227 -0.63 15.58 -0.07
CA ARG A 227 -0.62 16.86 0.66
C ARG A 227 -1.73 16.90 1.70
N ARG A 228 -2.96 16.52 1.35
CA ARG A 228 -4.10 16.47 2.28
C ARG A 228 -3.89 15.44 3.40
N LEU A 229 -3.29 14.29 3.11
CA LEU A 229 -2.94 13.28 4.12
C LEU A 229 -1.91 13.83 5.10
N VAL A 230 -0.87 14.53 4.63
CA VAL A 230 0.13 15.17 5.51
C VAL A 230 -0.50 16.26 6.38
N GLU A 231 -1.45 17.03 5.84
CA GLU A 231 -2.20 18.04 6.60
C GLU A 231 -3.13 17.42 7.66
N ALA A 232 -3.68 16.24 7.38
CA ALA A 232 -4.52 15.47 8.31
C ALA A 232 -3.75 14.87 9.50
N LEU A 233 -2.43 14.74 9.41
CA LEU A 233 -1.62 14.22 10.50
C LEU A 233 -1.48 15.23 11.65
N LYS A 234 -1.62 14.73 12.88
CA LYS A 234 -1.20 15.42 14.09
C LYS A 234 0.33 15.63 14.09
N PRO A 235 0.86 16.62 14.83
CA PRO A 235 2.29 16.68 15.11
C PRO A 235 2.81 15.35 15.69
N GLY A 236 3.82 14.77 15.05
CA GLY A 236 4.37 13.46 15.42
C GLY A 236 3.60 12.25 14.88
N GLY A 237 2.51 12.47 14.14
CA GLY A 237 1.79 11.41 13.43
C GLY A 237 2.60 10.81 12.29
N ARG A 238 2.19 9.62 11.84
CA ARG A 238 2.88 8.86 10.79
C ARG A 238 1.96 8.61 9.59
N LEU A 239 2.48 8.86 8.39
CA LEU A 239 1.95 8.30 7.16
C LEU A 239 2.71 7.01 6.86
N VAL A 240 1.98 5.91 6.69
CA VAL A 240 2.52 4.59 6.34
C VAL A 240 1.92 4.18 5.00
N ILE A 241 2.80 3.92 4.04
CA ILE A 241 2.44 3.41 2.72
C ILE A 241 3.05 2.02 2.60
N VAL A 242 2.21 1.05 2.27
CA VAL A 242 2.58 -0.36 2.03
C VAL A 242 2.18 -0.71 0.61
N GLU A 243 3.16 -1.17 -0.17
CA GLU A 243 3.00 -1.48 -1.59
C GLU A 243 3.77 -2.74 -1.95
N TYR A 244 3.33 -3.43 -3.00
CA TYR A 244 4.14 -4.46 -3.66
C TYR A 244 5.43 -3.88 -4.20
N ARG A 245 6.55 -4.54 -3.86
CA ARG A 245 7.90 -4.10 -4.21
C ARG A 245 8.18 -4.27 -5.71
N GLY A 246 8.23 -3.17 -6.45
CA GLY A 246 8.45 -3.16 -7.90
C GLY A 246 9.84 -3.66 -8.34
N GLU A 247 10.80 -3.80 -7.41
CA GLU A 247 12.09 -4.44 -7.68
C GLU A 247 12.00 -5.97 -7.80
N ASP A 248 10.91 -6.57 -7.32
CA ASP A 248 10.68 -8.02 -7.35
C ASP A 248 9.80 -8.41 -8.55
N ALA A 249 10.45 -8.71 -9.68
CA ALA A 249 9.77 -9.14 -10.90
C ALA A 249 9.12 -10.55 -10.80
N SER A 250 9.28 -11.27 -9.69
CA SER A 250 8.66 -12.58 -9.49
C SER A 250 7.22 -12.51 -8.95
N LEU A 251 6.78 -11.32 -8.54
CA LEU A 251 5.44 -11.11 -8.00
C LEU A 251 4.37 -11.36 -9.07
N PRO A 252 3.31 -12.13 -8.76
CA PRO A 252 2.23 -12.42 -9.70
C PRO A 252 1.23 -11.24 -9.77
N ILE A 253 1.73 -10.02 -9.93
CA ILE A 253 0.93 -8.79 -10.01
C ILE A 253 1.42 -7.94 -11.20
N HIS A 254 0.51 -7.17 -11.79
CA HIS A 254 0.87 -6.26 -12.87
C HIS A 254 1.87 -5.20 -12.39
N ALA A 255 2.88 -4.90 -13.21
CA ALA A 255 3.94 -3.96 -12.84
C ALA A 255 3.42 -2.55 -12.47
N LEU A 256 2.30 -2.10 -13.06
CA LEU A 256 1.66 -0.84 -12.70
C LEU A 256 1.08 -0.83 -11.27
N HIS A 257 0.79 -1.99 -10.71
CA HIS A 257 0.30 -2.15 -9.34
C HIS A 257 1.44 -2.45 -8.36
N THR A 258 2.64 -1.98 -8.68
CA THR A 258 3.81 -2.08 -7.81
C THR A 258 4.50 -0.73 -7.72
N MET A 259 5.24 -0.52 -6.63
CA MET A 259 6.06 0.68 -6.46
C MET A 259 7.48 0.28 -6.08
N THR A 260 8.47 0.89 -6.74
CA THR A 260 9.85 0.80 -6.25
C THR A 260 10.04 1.72 -5.06
N GLU A 261 10.96 1.37 -4.17
CA GLU A 261 11.29 2.19 -3.01
C GLU A 261 11.83 3.56 -3.44
N ALA A 262 12.67 3.58 -4.48
CA ALA A 262 13.22 4.82 -5.05
C ALA A 262 12.12 5.73 -5.62
N GLN A 263 11.10 5.16 -6.26
CA GLN A 263 9.97 5.94 -6.79
C GLN A 263 9.12 6.54 -5.66
N LEU A 264 8.79 5.75 -4.63
CA LEU A 264 8.07 6.27 -3.46
C LEU A 264 8.86 7.37 -2.76
N GLN A 265 10.18 7.20 -2.60
CA GLN A 265 11.04 8.25 -2.04
C GLN A 265 11.05 9.52 -2.90
N LEU A 266 11.09 9.38 -4.22
CA LEU A 266 11.05 10.52 -5.15
C LEU A 266 9.72 11.29 -5.07
N GLU A 267 8.59 10.57 -5.03
CA GLU A 267 7.26 11.19 -5.02
C GLU A 267 6.88 11.80 -3.65
N MET A 268 7.56 11.37 -2.59
CA MET A 268 7.33 11.83 -1.21
C MET A 268 8.33 12.88 -0.72
N ALA A 269 9.36 13.22 -1.52
CA ALA A 269 10.37 14.23 -1.21
C ALA A 269 9.82 15.66 -1.28
#